data_AF-X6CJY3-F1
#
_entry.id   AF-X6CJY3-F1
#
_cell.length_a   1.000
_cell.length_b   1.000
_cell.length_c   1.000
_cell.angle_alpha   90.00
_cell.angle_beta   90.00
_cell.angle_gamma   90.00
#
_symmetry.space_group_name_H-M   'P 1'
#
loop_
_entity.id
_entity.type
_entity.pdbx_description
1 polymer ?
#
loop_
_entity_poly.entity_id
_entity_poly.type
_entity_poly.pdbx_seq_one_letter_code
_entity_poly.pdbx_strand_id
1 'polypeptide(L)' 'MEVAERGDRYIQRQTITDGDGRTHEFYDNGTVIIMKDGTKRYKPSAEAGFDTRDKAVEWLNEKRP' A
#
# COMPACT_ATOMS: atom_id res chain seq x y z
N MET A 1 -1.25 9.84 6.89
CA MET A 1 -0.86 8.79 5.92
C MET A 1 -0.62 7.53 6.72
N GLU A 2 -1.43 6.49 6.51
CA GLU A 2 -1.31 5.21 7.24
C GLU A 2 -0.65 4.20 6.31
N VAL A 3 0.49 3.65 6.73
CA VAL A 3 1.24 2.62 5.99
C VAL A 3 1.27 1.36 6.83
N ALA A 4 0.86 0.23 6.25
CA ALA A 4 0.99 -1.08 6.87
C ALA A 4 2.01 -1.91 6.08
N GLU A 5 2.97 -2.51 6.78
CA GLU A 5 4.06 -3.27 6.18
C GLU A 5 4.10 -4.70 6.74
N ARG A 6 4.46 -5.66 5.88
CA ARG A 6 4.64 -7.07 6.26
C ARG A 6 5.75 -7.67 5.39
N GLY A 7 6.91 -7.93 6.02
CA GLY A 7 8.08 -8.44 5.32
C GLY A 7 8.58 -7.43 4.28
N ASP A 8 8.66 -7.86 3.04
CA ASP A 8 9.05 -7.05 1.88
C ASP A 8 7.86 -6.34 1.21
N ARG A 9 6.66 -6.36 1.79
CA ARG A 9 5.45 -5.76 1.20
C ARG A 9 4.89 -4.64 2.07
N TYR A 10 4.24 -3.67 1.43
CA TYR A 10 3.48 -2.64 2.13
C TYR A 10 2.20 -2.28 1.39
N ILE A 11 1.25 -1.75 2.15
CA ILE A 11 0.09 -1.02 1.65
C ILE A 11 0.10 0.38 2.24
N GLN A 12 -0.40 1.34 1.48
CA GLN A 12 -0.49 2.74 1.87
C GLN A 12 -1.88 3.27 1.60
N ARG A 13 -2.52 3.81 2.65
CA ARG A 13 -3.82 4.47 2.49
C ARG A 13 -3.63 5.86 1.87
N GLN A 14 -4.28 6.06 0.73
CA GLN A 14 -4.53 7.34 0.08
C GLN A 14 -5.96 7.79 0.35
N THR A 15 -6.11 9.10 0.40
CA THR A 15 -7.40 9.76 0.48
C THR A 15 -7.44 10.75 -0.67
N ILE A 16 -8.29 10.49 -1.66
CA ILE A 16 -8.43 11.31 -2.85
C ILE A 16 -9.77 12.03 -2.71
N THR A 17 -9.72 13.35 -2.67
CA THR A 17 -10.93 14.17 -2.73
C THR A 17 -11.15 14.59 -4.17
N ASP A 18 -12.28 14.18 -4.73
CA ASP A 18 -12.71 14.57 -6.07
C ASP A 18 -13.11 16.06 -6.12
N GLY A 19 -13.20 16.63 -7.32
CA GLY A 19 -13.67 18.01 -7.54
C GLY A 19 -15.09 18.27 -7.01
N ASP A 20 -15.92 17.23 -6.85
CA ASP A 20 -17.24 17.31 -6.22
C ASP A 20 -17.20 17.34 -4.67
N GLY A 21 -16.01 17.31 -4.07
CA GLY A 21 -15.83 17.28 -2.61
C GLY A 21 -16.07 15.90 -1.98
N ARG A 22 -16.34 14.88 -2.79
CA ARG A 22 -16.42 13.49 -2.32
C ARG A 22 -15.02 12.96 -2.03
N THR A 23 -14.86 12.40 -0.84
CA THR A 23 -13.60 11.79 -0.43
C THR A 23 -13.68 10.29 -0.62
N HIS A 24 -12.73 9.75 -1.39
CA HIS A 24 -12.56 8.33 -1.65
C HIS A 24 -11.27 7.84 -0.99
N GLU A 25 -11.36 6.70 -0.31
CA GLU A 25 -10.19 6.02 0.23
C GLU A 25 -9.72 4.97 -0.78
N PHE A 26 -8.42 4.94 -1.02
CA PHE A 26 -7.77 3.94 -1.87
C PHE A 26 -6.50 3.44 -1.18
N TYR A 27 -6.10 2.21 -1.45
CA TYR A 27 -4.98 1.57 -0.80
C TYR A 27 -3.96 1.13 -1.85
N ASP A 28 -2.91 1.92 -2.03
CA ASP A 28 -1.79 1.52 -2.88
C ASP A 28 -1.05 0.35 -2.27
N ASN A 29 -0.47 -0.50 -3.10
CA ASN A 29 0.36 -1.61 -2.70
C ASN A 29 1.76 -1.50 -3.29
N GLY A 30 2.74 -2.16 -2.68
CA GLY A 30 4.09 -2.15 -3.18
C GLY A 30 5.07 -2.99 -2.39
N THR A 31 6.34 -2.84 -2.72
CA THR A 31 7.45 -3.58 -2.13
C THR A 31 8.32 -2.67 -1.27
N VAL A 32 8.71 -3.15 -0.10
CA VAL A 32 9.69 -2.52 0.78
C VAL A 32 11.06 -3.10 0.46
N ILE A 33 11.97 -2.24 0.02
CA ILE A 33 13.37 -2.58 -0.27
C ILE A 33 14.22 -2.07 0.88
N ILE A 34 14.84 -2.99 1.63
CA ILE A 34 15.80 -2.64 2.68
C ILE A 34 17.17 -2.50 2.02
N MET A 35 17.71 -1.29 2.03
CA MET A 35 19.03 -0.98 1.47
C MET A 35 20.15 -1.43 2.42
N LYS A 36 21.39 -1.53 1.91
CA LYS A 36 22.55 -1.96 2.71
C LYS A 36 22.88 -1.05 3.90
N ASP A 37 22.50 0.22 3.81
CA ASP A 37 22.64 1.23 4.86
C ASP A 37 21.49 1.17 5.90
N GLY A 38 20.57 0.21 5.78
CA GLY A 38 19.43 0.05 6.67
C GLY A 38 18.22 0.93 6.31
N THR A 39 18.35 1.82 5.33
CA THR A 39 17.24 2.65 4.85
C THR A 39 16.18 1.80 4.14
N LYS A 40 14.92 2.01 4.50
CA LYS A 40 13.77 1.43 3.79
C LYS A 40 13.38 2.32 2.60
N ARG A 41 13.24 1.71 1.43
CA ARG A 41 12.65 2.35 0.24
C ARG A 41 11.33 1.67 -0.10
N TYR A 42 10.28 2.47 -0.19
CA TYR A 42 8.96 2.02 -0.61
C TYR A 42 8.85 2.16 -2.12
N LYS A 43 8.76 1.02 -2.81
CA LYS A 43 8.57 0.97 -4.26
C LYS A 43 7.08 0.67 -4.52
N PRO A 44 6.28 1.65 -4.95
CA PRO A 44 4.88 1.40 -5.30
C PRO A 44 4.80 0.41 -6.47
N SER A 45 3.79 -0.46 -6.42
CA SER A 45 3.45 -1.32 -7.55
C SER A 45 2.86 -0.48 -8.67
N ALA A 46 3.03 -0.94 -9.91
CA ALA A 46 2.33 -0.37 -11.06
C ALA A 46 0.91 -0.95 -11.21
N GLU A 47 0.58 -1.95 -10.40
CA GLU A 47 -0.76 -2.55 -10.35
C GLU A 47 -1.76 -1.58 -9.73
N ALA A 48 -3.02 -1.72 -10.10
CA ALA A 48 -4.09 -1.04 -9.39
C ALA A 48 -4.07 -1.52 -7.92
N GLY A 49 -4.01 -0.57 -6.99
CA GLY A 49 -4.24 -0.82 -5.58
C GLY A 49 -5.69 -1.26 -5.29
N PHE A 50 -6.12 -1.09 -4.04
CA PHE A 50 -7.38 -1.63 -3.56
C PHE A 50 -8.35 -0.54 -3.12
N ASP A 51 -9.64 -0.71 -3.41
CA ASP A 51 -10.69 0.21 -2.96
C ASP A 51 -11.02 0.08 -1.46
N THR A 52 -10.64 -1.05 -0.85
CA THR A 52 -10.95 -1.34 0.56
C THR A 52 -9.71 -1.79 1.33
N ARG A 53 -9.68 -1.41 2.62
CA ARG A 53 -8.61 -1.81 3.54
C ARG A 53 -8.49 -3.32 3.67
N ASP A 54 -9.63 -4.01 3.69
CA ASP A 54 -9.69 -5.45 3.90
C ASP A 54 -8.95 -6.20 2.79
N LYS A 55 -9.27 -5.91 1.51
CA LYS A 55 -8.57 -6.49 0.36
C LYS A 55 -7.07 -6.18 0.36
N ALA A 56 -6.70 -4.95 0.70
CA ALA A 56 -5.29 -4.55 0.79
C ALA A 56 -4.54 -5.33 1.88
N VAL A 57 -5.18 -5.51 3.04
CA VAL A 57 -4.63 -6.27 4.17
C VAL A 57 -4.59 -7.76 3.85
N GLU A 58 -5.60 -8.31 3.16
CA GLU A 58 -5.59 -9.68 2.65
C GLU A 58 -4.39 -9.90 1.72
N TRP A 59 -4.17 -9.04 0.74
CA TRP A 59 -2.99 -9.09 -0.14
C TRP A 59 -1.66 -8.98 0.63
N LEU A 60 -1.60 -8.10 1.62
CA LEU A 60 -0.41 -7.94 2.48
C LEU A 60 -0.14 -9.21 3.30
N ASN A 61 -1.20 -9.91 3.70
CA ASN A 61 -1.15 -11.11 4.52
C ASN A 61 -1.07 -12.40 3.71
N GLU A 62 -1.37 -12.35 2.41
CA GLU A 62 -1.35 -13.49 1.52
C GLU A 62 0.07 -14.06 1.48
N LYS A 63 0.23 -15.29 1.97
CA LYS A 63 1.49 -16.02 1.87
C LYS A 63 1.63 -16.46 0.43
N ARG A 64 2.70 -16.02 -0.25
CA ARG A 64 3.11 -16.70 -1.49
C ARG A 64 3.31 -18.19 -1.15
N PRO A 65 2.71 -19.12 -1.91
CA PRO A 65 3.00 -20.55 -1.76
C PRO A 65 4.47 -20.86 -2.02
#